data_AF-A0A922PUF5-F1
#
_entry.id   AF-A0A922PUF5-F1
#
_cell.length_a   1.000
_cell.length_b   1.000
_cell.length_c   1.000
_cell.angle_alpha   90.00
_cell.angle_beta   90.00
_cell.angle_gamma   90.00
#
_symmetry.space_group_name_H-M   'P 1'
#
loop_
_entity.id
_entity.type
_entity.pdbx_description
1 polymer ?
#
loop_
_entity_poly.entity_id
_entity_poly.type
_entity_poly.pdbx_seq_one_letter_code
_entity_poly.pdbx_strand_id
1 'polypeptide(L)'
;MYNFLYNLYSNEEEYTKILYDQVGWTSDVLTFIRYNANKALMNLGQEPLFPDTAADVNPVVMNGISTSTSNHDFFSQVGNGYRLGEVEAMSDDDYNIKDPNAGKDKNSRE
;
A
#
# COMPACT_ATOMS: atom_id res chain seq x y z
N MET A 1 19.98 -20.67 -10.20
CA MET A 1 19.07 -19.89 -9.35
C MET A 1 17.96 -20.77 -8.77
N TYR A 2 17.15 -21.42 -9.60
CA TYR A 2 16.08 -22.33 -9.15
C TYR A 2 16.51 -23.40 -8.13
N ASN A 3 17.66 -24.06 -8.33
CA ASN A 3 18.17 -25.04 -7.34
C ASN A 3 18.46 -24.43 -5.97
N PHE A 4 18.96 -23.18 -5.94
CA PHE A 4 19.23 -22.49 -4.68
C PHE A 4 17.94 -22.10 -3.97
N LEU A 5 16.95 -21.59 -4.71
CA LEU A 5 15.62 -21.32 -4.19
C LEU A 5 14.95 -22.59 -3.64
N TYR A 6 15.05 -23.73 -4.35
CA TYR A 6 14.53 -25.00 -3.87
C TYR A 6 15.18 -25.45 -2.56
N ASN A 7 16.51 -25.32 -2.43
CA ASN A 7 17.20 -25.66 -1.19
C ASN A 7 16.72 -24.79 -0.01
N LEU A 8 16.56 -23.48 -0.24
CA LEU A 8 16.02 -22.58 0.78
C LEU A 8 14.56 -22.91 1.10
N TYR A 9 13.74 -23.20 0.09
CA TYR A 9 12.35 -23.60 0.27
C TYR A 9 12.23 -24.87 1.12
N SER A 10 13.04 -25.90 0.86
CA SER A 10 13.02 -27.15 1.66
C SER A 10 13.41 -26.89 3.13
N ASN A 11 14.39 -26.02 3.37
CA ASN A 11 14.75 -25.61 4.73
C ASN A 11 13.61 -24.83 5.41
N GLU A 12 13.00 -23.88 4.69
CA GLU A 12 11.88 -23.09 5.21
C GLU A 12 10.64 -23.95 5.47
N GLU A 13 10.42 -25.00 4.68
CA GLU A 13 9.32 -25.94 4.86
C GLU A 13 9.46 -26.71 6.19
N GLU A 14 10.65 -27.20 6.50
CA GLU A 14 10.93 -27.86 7.77
C GLU A 14 10.78 -26.88 8.94
N TYR A 15 11.30 -25.66 8.80
CA TYR A 15 11.17 -24.63 9.82
C TYR A 15 9.71 -24.24 10.08
N THR A 16 8.92 -24.12 9.02
CA THR A 16 7.49 -23.79 9.10
C THR A 16 6.72 -24.87 9.86
N LYS A 17 7.01 -26.15 9.59
CA LYS A 17 6.40 -27.28 10.31
C LYS A 17 6.69 -27.23 11.81
N ILE A 18 7.96 -26.97 12.18
CA ILE A 18 8.37 -26.86 13.58
C ILE A 18 7.56 -25.78 14.33
N LEU A 19 7.27 -24.66 13.67
CA LEU A 19 6.56 -23.54 14.30
C LEU A 19 5.03 -23.65 14.24
N TYR A 20 4.48 -24.06 13.09
CA TYR A 20 3.06 -23.90 12.79
C TYR A 20 2.24 -25.19 12.82
N ASP A 21 2.88 -26.37 12.95
CA ASP A 21 2.14 -27.65 13.00
C ASP A 21 1.22 -27.71 14.22
N GLN A 22 1.64 -27.12 15.35
CA GLN A 22 0.87 -27.09 16.59
C GLN A 22 -0.42 -26.25 16.47
N VAL A 23 -0.42 -25.24 15.61
CA VAL A 23 -1.59 -24.36 15.38
C VAL A 23 -2.37 -24.75 14.12
N GLY A 24 -1.86 -25.70 13.33
CA GLY A 24 -2.49 -26.20 12.12
C GLY A 24 -2.44 -25.23 10.92
N TRP A 25 -1.55 -24.23 10.95
CA TRP A 25 -1.45 -23.21 9.89
C TRP A 25 -0.34 -23.48 8.87
N THR A 26 0.39 -24.59 9.00
CA THR A 26 1.53 -24.95 8.15
C THR A 26 1.18 -24.87 6.66
N SER A 27 0.03 -25.41 6.24
CA SER A 27 -0.38 -25.40 4.84
C SER A 27 -0.53 -23.98 4.28
N ASP A 28 -1.20 -23.10 5.03
CA ASP A 28 -1.47 -21.72 4.61
C ASP A 28 -0.17 -20.90 4.55
N VAL A 29 0.73 -21.11 5.52
CA VAL A 29 2.05 -20.46 5.54
C VAL A 29 2.91 -20.93 4.37
N LEU A 30 2.91 -22.23 4.04
CA LEU A 30 3.65 -22.74 2.88
C LEU A 30 3.12 -22.17 1.55
N THR A 31 1.81 -22.02 1.40
CA THR A 31 1.22 -21.33 0.23
C THR A 31 1.70 -19.89 0.13
N PHE A 32 1.78 -19.17 1.25
CA PHE A 32 2.33 -17.82 1.27
C PHE A 32 3.82 -17.77 0.94
N ILE A 33 4.62 -18.73 1.42
CA ILE A 33 6.05 -18.84 1.08
C ILE A 33 6.24 -19.06 -0.42
N ARG A 34 5.48 -19.99 -1.04
CA ARG A 34 5.56 -20.25 -2.49
C ARG A 34 5.16 -19.03 -3.32
N TYR A 35 4.12 -18.31 -2.91
CA TYR A 35 3.74 -17.03 -3.51
C TYR A 35 4.89 -16.00 -3.46
N ASN A 36 5.55 -15.84 -2.31
CA ASN A 36 6.67 -14.91 -2.17
C ASN A 36 7.93 -15.36 -2.94
N ALA A 37 8.17 -16.67 -3.02
CA ALA A 37 9.24 -17.24 -3.83
C ALA A 37 9.06 -16.89 -5.32
N ASN A 38 7.82 -16.98 -5.83
CA ASN A 38 7.49 -16.52 -7.18
C ASN A 38 7.75 -15.01 -7.34
N LYS A 39 7.37 -14.18 -6.37
CA LYS A 39 7.68 -12.73 -6.40
C LYS A 39 9.18 -12.43 -6.41
N ALA A 40 9.97 -13.18 -5.63
CA ALA A 40 11.42 -13.05 -5.63
C ALA A 40 12.03 -13.40 -7.00
N LEU A 41 11.54 -14.46 -7.65
CA LEU A 41 11.96 -14.83 -9.01
C LEU A 41 11.60 -13.73 -10.02
N MET A 42 10.37 -13.19 -9.96
CA MET A 42 9.94 -12.09 -10.83
C MET A 42 10.80 -10.84 -10.67
N ASN A 43 11.19 -10.50 -9.42
CA ASN A 43 12.10 -9.37 -9.14
C ASN A 43 13.49 -9.56 -9.77
N LEU A 44 13.90 -10.81 -9.99
CA LEU A 44 15.15 -11.18 -10.66
C LEU A 44 14.99 -11.36 -12.17
N GLY A 45 13.79 -11.09 -12.73
CA GLY A 45 13.48 -11.29 -14.15
C GLY A 45 13.35 -12.76 -14.56
N GLN A 46 13.06 -13.65 -13.62
CA GLN A 46 12.87 -15.09 -13.84
C GLN A 46 11.40 -15.48 -13.85
N GLU A 47 11.10 -16.61 -14.49
CA GLU A 47 9.76 -17.19 -14.51
C GLU A 47 9.39 -17.76 -13.14
N PRO A 48 8.09 -17.73 -12.76
CA PRO A 48 7.63 -18.33 -11.52
C PRO A 48 7.84 -19.85 -11.53
N LEU A 49 8.12 -20.39 -10.35
CA LEU A 49 8.45 -21.79 -10.15
C LEU A 49 7.25 -22.60 -9.62
N PHE A 50 6.43 -21.98 -8.78
CA PHE A 50 5.27 -22.61 -8.14
C PHE A 50 3.97 -22.18 -8.81
N PRO A 51 2.92 -23.03 -8.81
CA PRO A 51 1.62 -22.66 -9.37
C PRO A 51 0.86 -21.66 -8.49
N ASP A 52 1.24 -21.50 -7.22
CA ASP A 52 0.53 -20.65 -6.25
C ASP A 52 0.57 -19.17 -6.64
N THR A 53 -0.59 -18.54 -6.58
CA THR A 53 -0.83 -17.15 -6.94
C THR A 53 -1.35 -16.36 -5.74
N ALA A 54 -1.54 -15.05 -5.92
CA ALA A 54 -2.15 -14.21 -4.89
C ALA A 54 -3.57 -14.66 -4.49
N ALA A 55 -4.29 -15.37 -5.38
CA ALA A 55 -5.64 -15.86 -5.11
C ALA A 55 -5.67 -17.04 -4.13
N ASP A 56 -4.55 -17.76 -4.00
CA ASP A 56 -4.42 -18.93 -3.13
C ASP A 56 -4.03 -18.54 -1.70
N VAL A 57 -3.53 -17.32 -1.51
CA VAL A 57 -3.19 -16.76 -0.19
C VAL A 57 -4.45 -16.18 0.46
N ASN A 58 -4.59 -16.38 1.77
CA ASN A 58 -5.68 -15.81 2.54
C ASN A 58 -5.79 -14.29 2.30
N PRO A 59 -6.95 -13.78 1.82
CA PRO A 59 -7.15 -12.37 1.54
C PRO A 59 -6.90 -11.45 2.74
N VAL A 60 -7.13 -11.92 3.97
CA VAL A 60 -6.87 -11.16 5.19
C VAL A 60 -5.37 -10.85 5.33
N VAL A 61 -4.52 -11.83 5.04
CA VAL A 61 -3.07 -11.68 5.07
C VAL A 61 -2.61 -10.74 3.96
N MET A 62 -3.14 -10.92 2.74
CA MET A 62 -2.82 -10.05 1.60
C MET A 62 -3.23 -8.60 1.83
N ASN A 63 -4.41 -8.37 2.42
CA ASN A 63 -4.85 -7.04 2.82
C ASN A 63 -3.98 -6.45 3.95
N GLY A 64 -3.54 -7.29 4.89
CA GLY A 64 -2.67 -6.87 5.99
C GLY A 64 -1.30 -6.35 5.55
N ILE A 65 -0.76 -6.89 4.45
CA ILE A 65 0.51 -6.43 3.86
C ILE A 65 0.33 -5.37 2.76
N SER A 66 -0.90 -5.14 2.28
CA SER A 66 -1.17 -4.20 1.19
C SER A 66 -1.02 -2.76 1.68
N THR A 67 0.04 -2.09 1.21
CA THR A 67 0.32 -0.68 1.53
C THR A 67 -0.42 0.29 0.61
N SER A 68 -1.21 -0.20 -0.36
CA SER A 68 -1.94 0.65 -1.32
C SER A 68 -3.01 1.50 -0.68
N THR A 69 -3.60 1.03 0.43
CA THR A 69 -4.68 1.72 1.13
C THR A 69 -4.43 1.64 2.62
N SER A 70 -3.66 2.59 3.15
CA SER A 70 -3.84 3.00 4.54
C SER A 70 -5.30 3.45 4.64
N ASN A 71 -6.17 2.60 5.16
CA ASN A 71 -7.43 3.07 5.70
C ASN A 71 -7.04 4.02 6.83
N HIS A 72 -6.99 5.30 6.52
CA HIS A 72 -6.95 6.34 7.53
C HIS A 72 -8.19 6.14 8.40
N ASP A 73 -8.00 5.53 9.57
CA ASP A 73 -8.97 5.66 10.63
C ASP A 73 -9.07 7.15 10.94
N PHE A 74 -10.27 7.70 10.77
CA PHE A 74 -10.63 9.12 10.75
C PHE A 74 -10.12 9.90 11.99
N PHE A 75 -9.63 9.20 13.02
CA PHE A 75 -9.18 9.75 14.30
C PHE A 75 -7.67 9.62 14.60
N SER A 76 -6.83 9.14 13.66
CA SER A 76 -5.38 8.95 13.91
C SER A 76 -4.46 9.83 13.04
N GLN A 77 -4.97 10.95 12.55
CA GLN A 77 -4.25 11.83 11.63
C GLN A 77 -3.04 12.54 12.27
N VAL A 78 -1.85 12.00 12.05
CA VAL A 78 -0.65 12.78 11.68
C VAL A 78 0.02 12.10 10.48
N GLY A 79 -0.54 12.34 9.29
CA GLY A 79 -0.02 11.82 8.03
C GLY A 79 1.09 12.70 7.47
N ASN A 80 2.23 12.09 7.12
CA ASN A 80 3.29 12.71 6.30
C ASN A 80 2.95 12.61 4.81
N GLY A 81 1.84 13.21 4.39
CA GLY A 81 1.38 13.15 2.99
C GLY A 81 1.05 14.55 2.47
N TYR A 82 1.94 15.14 1.67
CA TYR A 82 1.59 16.31 0.88
C TYR A 82 0.71 15.88 -0.29
N ARG A 83 -0.59 16.22 -0.25
CA ARG A 83 -1.42 16.18 -1.45
C ARG A 83 -1.04 17.39 -2.30
N LEU A 84 -0.44 17.16 -3.46
CA LEU A 84 -0.28 18.23 -4.45
C LEU A 84 -1.68 18.56 -4.97
N GLY A 85 -2.19 19.76 -4.65
CA GLY A 85 -3.44 20.25 -5.20
C GLY A 85 -3.35 20.40 -6.72
N GLU A 86 -4.46 20.29 -7.42
CA GLU A 86 -4.51 20.72 -8.82
C GLU A 86 -4.08 22.20 -8.89
N VAL A 87 -3.11 22.50 -9.74
CA VAL A 87 -2.56 23.86 -9.90
C VAL A 87 -3.02 24.45 -11.22
N GLU A 88 -3.49 25.69 -11.16
CA GLU A 88 -3.77 26.52 -12.33
C GLU A 88 -2.77 27.69 -12.35
N ALA A 89 -2.38 28.14 -13.55
CA ALA A 89 -1.52 29.30 -13.69
C ALA A 89 -2.27 30.56 -13.24
N MET A 90 -1.66 31.38 -12.38
CA MET A 90 -2.25 32.65 -11.98
C MET A 90 -2.44 33.58 -13.18
N SER A 91 -3.54 34.31 -13.17
CA SER A 91 -3.85 35.38 -14.12
C SER A 91 -3.77 36.75 -13.44
N ASP A 92 -3.54 37.82 -14.21
CA ASP A 92 -3.54 39.18 -13.67
C ASP A 92 -4.91 39.57 -13.07
N ASP A 93 -5.99 38.94 -13.53
CA ASP A 93 -7.35 39.17 -13.03
C ASP A 93 -7.56 38.67 -11.59
N ASP A 94 -6.75 37.72 -11.12
CA ASP A 94 -6.80 37.22 -9.74
C ASP A 94 -6.40 38.30 -8.72
N TYR A 95 -5.70 39.35 -9.18
CA TYR A 95 -5.31 40.51 -8.37
C TYR A 95 -6.32 41.65 -8.40
N ASN A 96 -7.39 41.53 -9.19
CA ASN A 96 -8.47 42.53 -9.26
C ASN A 96 -9.44 42.38 -8.07
N ILE A 97 -8.92 42.57 -6.85
CA ILE A 97 -9.71 42.63 -5.63
C ILE A 97 -10.51 43.94 -5.65
N LYS A 98 -11.81 43.86 -5.93
CA LYS A 98 -12.72 45.00 -5.75
C LYS A 98 -12.72 45.39 -4.27
N ASP A 99 -12.53 46.67 -3.96
CA ASP A 99 -12.71 47.17 -2.60
C ASP A 99 -14.14 46.79 -2.13
N PRO A 100 -14.30 45.98 -1.08
CA PRO A 100 -15.61 45.56 -0.58
C PRO A 100 -16.46 46.74 -0.05
N ASN A 101 -15.88 47.94 0.03
CA ASN A 101 -16.52 49.19 0.41
C ASN A 101 -16.66 50.19 -0.76
N ALA A 102 -16.29 49.83 -1.99
CA ALA A 102 -16.54 50.66 -3.16
C ALA A 102 -18.06 50.84 -3.35
N GLY A 103 -18.57 52.02 -2.99
CA GLY A 103 -19.99 52.37 -3.08
C GLY A 103 -20.79 52.31 -1.77
N LYS A 104 -20.16 51.96 -0.64
CA LYS A 104 -20.80 52.14 0.68
C LYS A 104 -20.55 53.56 1.17
N ASP A 105 -21.62 54.29 1.52
CA ASP A 105 -21.50 55.59 2.17
C ASP A 105 -20.77 55.40 3.51
N LYS A 106 -19.56 55.96 3.63
CA LYS A 106 -18.73 55.84 4.83
C LYS A 106 -19.34 56.55 6.05
N ASN A 107 -20.41 57.33 5.84
CA ASN A 107 -21.06 58.13 6.87
C ASN A 107 -22.49 57.69 7.22
N SER A 108 -23.01 56.59 6.66
CA SER A 108 -24.29 56.03 7.15
C SER A 108 -24.03 55.33 8.50
N ARG A 109 -24.22 56.06 9.60
CA ARG A 109 -24.42 55.47 10.93
C ARG A 109 -25.85 54.94 11.00
N GLU A 110 -25.99 53.75 11.59
CA GLU A 110 -27.23 52.97 11.79
C GLU A 110 -28.48 53.81 12.14
#